data_AF-A0A353N438-F1
#
_entry.id   AF-A0A353N438-F1
#
_cell.length_a   1.000
_cell.length_b   1.000
_cell.length_c   1.000
_cell.angle_alpha   90.00
_cell.angle_beta   90.00
_cell.angle_gamma   90.00
#
_symmetry.space_group_name_H-M   'P 1'
#
loop_
_entity.id
_entity.type
_entity.pdbx_description
1 polymer ?
#
loop_
_entity_poly.entity_id
_entity_poly.type
_entity_poly.pdbx_seq_one_letter_code
_entity_poly.pdbx_strand_id
1 'polypeptide(L)' 'GVDSYVPYAGKLKDNLEISLAKIRSTMCNCGALTITELQKKARLTLVSPLSLREGSAHDVILKKDGDLDFS' A
#
# COMPACT_ATOMS: atom_id res chain seq x y z
N GLY A 1 -20.02 14.07 8.46
CA GLY A 1 -19.62 12.70 8.11
C GLY A 1 -20.53 12.20 7.02
N VAL A 2 -20.09 11.22 6.24
CA VAL A 2 -20.91 10.51 5.24
C VAL A 2 -21.05 9.06 5.67
N ASP A 3 -22.21 8.45 5.43
CA ASP A 3 -22.42 7.01 5.65
C ASP A 3 -22.13 6.24 4.36
N SER A 4 -21.41 5.13 4.47
CA SER A 4 -20.94 4.36 3.30
C SER A 4 -20.72 2.90 3.68
N TYR A 5 -20.69 2.04 2.66
CA TYR A 5 -20.37 0.61 2.80
C TYR A 5 -18.93 0.34 2.36
N VAL A 6 -18.31 -0.67 2.98
CA VAL A 6 -16.96 -1.16 2.61
C VAL A 6 -16.98 -2.67 2.40
N PRO A 7 -16.18 -3.22 1.47
CA PRO A 7 -16.09 -4.66 1.23
C PRO A 7 -15.56 -5.40 2.46
N TYR A 8 -16.02 -6.64 2.66
CA TYR A 8 -15.48 -7.51 3.70
C TYR A 8 -14.05 -7.91 3.38
N ALA A 9 -13.11 -7.57 4.27
CA ALA A 9 -11.68 -7.79 4.08
C ALA A 9 -11.17 -9.14 4.63
N GLY A 10 -12.01 -9.96 5.26
CA GLY A 10 -11.57 -11.18 5.94
C GLY A 10 -11.18 -10.98 7.41
N LYS A 11 -10.37 -11.89 7.96
CA LYS A 11 -9.95 -11.85 9.37
C LYS A 11 -8.87 -10.78 9.58
N LEU A 12 -8.92 -10.13 10.74
CA LEU A 12 -7.92 -9.13 11.13
C LEU A 12 -6.50 -9.69 11.11
N LYS A 13 -6.30 -10.90 11.65
CA LYS A 13 -4.98 -11.54 11.77
C LYS A 13 -4.27 -11.62 10.41
N ASP A 14 -4.98 -12.11 9.40
CA ASP A 14 -4.41 -12.37 8.07
C ASP A 14 -4.03 -11.04 7.39
N ASN A 15 -4.92 -10.04 7.47
CA ASN A 15 -4.67 -8.71 6.91
C ASN A 15 -3.53 -7.95 7.63
N LEU A 16 -3.47 -8.10 8.96
CA LEU A 16 -2.43 -7.48 9.76
C LEU A 16 -1.06 -8.09 9.43
N GLU A 17 -0.99 -9.41 9.26
CA GLU A 17 0.25 -10.11 8.90
C GLU A 17 0.79 -9.64 7.54
N ILE A 18 -0.07 -9.54 6.53
CA ILE A 18 0.28 -9.01 5.20
C ILE A 18 0.77 -7.56 5.31
N SER A 19 0.05 -6.73 6.05
CA SER A 19 0.39 -5.31 6.22
C SER A 19 1.76 -5.14 6.88
N LEU A 20 2.00 -5.87 7.97
CA LEU A 20 3.28 -5.84 8.68
C LEU A 20 4.43 -6.40 7.84
N ALA A 21 4.19 -7.43 7.02
CA ALA A 21 5.20 -7.96 6.12
C ALA A 21 5.66 -6.90 5.09
N LYS A 22 4.70 -6.17 4.48
CA LYS A 22 4.99 -5.06 3.57
C LYS A 22 5.78 -3.95 4.26
N ILE A 23 5.37 -3.54 5.46
CA ILE A 23 6.07 -2.50 6.23
C ILE A 23 7.51 -2.93 6.53
N ARG A 24 7.73 -4.17 6.99
CA ARG A 24 9.09 -4.68 7.26
C ARG A 24 9.95 -4.71 6.00
N SER A 25 9.40 -5.16 4.86
CA SER A 25 10.12 -5.12 3.58
C SER A 25 10.56 -3.71 3.21
N THR A 26 9.67 -2.72 3.35
CA THR A 26 9.98 -1.31 3.10
C THR A 26 11.04 -0.79 4.06
N MET A 27 10.95 -1.12 5.35
CA MET A 27 11.95 -0.74 6.35
C MET A 27 13.35 -1.28 6.01
N CYS A 28 13.42 -2.55 5.62
CA CYS A 28 14.67 -3.17 5.17
C CYS A 28 15.23 -2.49 3.91
N ASN A 29 14.37 -2.17 2.92
CA ASN A 29 14.79 -1.42 1.72
C ASN A 29 15.33 -0.03 2.05
N CYS A 30 14.84 0.60 3.13
CA CYS A 30 15.36 1.87 3.64
C CYS A 30 16.60 1.70 4.56
N GLY A 31 17.11 0.48 4.76
CA GLY A 31 18.25 0.20 5.63
C GLY A 31 17.96 0.41 7.13
N ALA A 32 16.71 0.18 7.55
CA ALA A 32 16.25 0.35 8.92
C ALA A 32 15.69 -0.96 9.49
N LEU A 33 16.14 -1.34 10.70
CA LEU A 33 15.65 -2.51 11.43
C LEU A 33 14.64 -2.13 12.52
N THR A 34 14.55 -0.85 12.87
CA THR A 34 13.59 -0.33 13.86
C THR A 34 12.85 0.89 13.34
N ILE A 35 11.70 1.20 13.95
CA ILE A 35 10.90 2.37 13.59
C ILE A 35 11.69 3.67 13.78
N THR A 36 12.46 3.77 14.87
CA THR A 36 13.31 4.94 15.13
C THR A 36 14.39 5.10 14.07
N GLU A 37 14.99 4.00 13.59
CA GLU A 37 15.93 4.07 12.48
C GLU A 37 15.24 4.50 11.17
N LEU A 38 14.04 3.99 10.88
CA LEU A 38 13.28 4.40 9.70
C LEU A 38 13.03 5.91 9.71
N GLN A 39 12.57 6.46 10.83
CA GLN A 39 12.33 7.90 10.98
C GLN A 39 13.58 8.76 10.74
N LYS A 40 14.77 8.23 11.04
CA LYS A 40 16.05 8.93 10.88
C LYS A 40 16.68 8.73 9.50
N LYS A 41 16.54 7.54 8.91
CA LYS A 41 17.25 7.12 7.69
C LYS A 41 16.40 7.24 6.42
N ALA A 42 15.06 7.21 6.53
CA ALA A 42 14.19 7.24 5.37
C ALA A 42 14.39 8.51 4.54
N ARG A 43 14.51 8.33 3.22
CA ARG A 43 14.60 9.43 2.26
C ARG A 43 13.26 9.56 1.57
N LEU A 44 12.59 10.69 1.79
CA LEU A 44 11.31 11.00 1.18
C LEU A 44 11.49 12.03 0.08
N THR A 45 10.69 11.94 -0.98
CA THR A 45 10.72 12.87 -2.10
C THR A 45 9.30 13.19 -2.51
N LEU A 46 9.04 14.47 -2.78
CA LEU A 46 7.75 14.92 -3.26
C LEU A 46 7.56 14.43 -4.70
N VAL A 47 6.37 13.89 -4.99
CA VAL A 47 6.02 13.40 -6.32
C VAL A 47 4.87 14.23 -6.89
N SER A 48 4.90 14.44 -8.22
CA SER A 48 3.81 15.11 -8.93
C SER A 48 2.63 14.14 -9.15
N PRO A 49 1.41 14.65 -9.41
CA PRO A 49 0.28 13.79 -9.77
C PRO A 49 0.54 12.90 -11.00
N LEU A 50 1.32 13.38 -11.96
CA LEU A 50 1.70 12.60 -13.15
C LEU A 50 2.63 11.44 -12.77
N SER A 51 3.65 11.72 -11.95
CA SER A 51 4.59 10.71 -11.45
C SER A 51 3.89 9.64 -10.61
N LEU A 52 2.79 9.98 -9.92
CA LEU A 52 1.98 9.01 -9.19
C LEU A 52 1.24 8.05 -10.14
N ARG A 53 0.72 8.57 -11.26
CA ARG A 53 0.08 7.74 -12.30
C ARG A 53 1.08 6.80 -12.97
N GLU A 54 2.28 7.31 -13.26
CA GLU A 54 3.40 6.51 -13.81
C GLU A 54 3.90 5.45 -12.82
N GLY A 55 3.87 5.72 -11.51
CA GLY A 55 4.25 4.75 -10.49
C GLY A 55 3.25 3.59 -10.31
N SER A 56 2.00 3.79 -10.72
CA SER A 56 0.96 2.75 -10.74
C SER A 56 1.05 1.90 -12.00
N ALA A 57 0.42 0.73 -12.03
CA ALA A 57 0.26 -0.02 -13.27
C ALA A 57 -0.47 0.84 -14.32
N HIS A 58 0.18 1.03 -15.47
CA HIS A 58 -0.29 1.81 -16.60
C HIS A 58 0.06 1.10 -17.92
N ASP A 59 -0.67 1.41 -18.99
CA ASP A 59 -0.50 0.86 -20.35
C ASP A 59 -0.66 -0.66 -20.50
N VAL A 60 -1.39 -1.30 -19.58
CA VAL A 60 -1.68 -2.75 -19.60
C VAL A 60 -3.12 -3.05 -19.17
N ILE A 61 -3.65 -4.19 -19.64
CA ILE A 61 -4.92 -4.74 -19.14
C ILE A 61 -4.62 -5.48 -17.83
N LEU A 62 -5.05 -4.89 -16.71
CA LEU A 62 -4.98 -5.53 -15.41
C LEU A 62 -6.09 -6.55 -15.25
N LYS A 63 -5.72 -7.79 -14.91
CA LYS A 63 -6.69 -8.78 -14.45
C LYS A 63 -7.02 -8.44 -12.99
N LYS A 64 -8.24 -8.00 -12.71
CA LYS A 64 -8.72 -7.85 -11.33
C LYS A 64 -8.96 -9.24 -10.73
N ASP A 65 -8.43 -9.48 -9.55
CA ASP A 65 -8.89 -10.60 -8.72
C ASP A 65 -10.23 -10.19 -8.09
N GLY A 66 -11.33 -10.72 -8.63
CA GLY A 66 -12.69 -10.56 -8.11
C GLY A 66 -13.34 -9.22 -8.47
N ASP A 67 -14.00 -9.17 -9.63
CA ASP A 67 -14.96 -8.12 -9.96
C ASP A 67 -16.15 -8.18 -8.99
N LEU A 68 -16.09 -7.42 -7.90
CA LEU A 68 -17.28 -6.87 -7.27
C LEU A 68 -17.63 -5.60 -8.04
N ASP A 69 -18.41 -5.82 -9.10
CA ASP A 69 -19.10 -4.75 -9.82
C ASP A 69 -20.19 -4.17 -8.91
N PHE A 70 -20.10 -2.86 -8.63
CA PHE A 70 -21.12 -2.09 -7.91
C PHE A 70 -21.80 -1.08 -8.84
N SER A 71 -21.93 -1.42 -10.13
CA SER A 71 -22.86 -0.76 -11.03
C SER A 71 -24.29 -1.31 -10.91
#